data_AF-A0A942H589-F1
#
_entry.id   AF-A0A942H589-F1
#
_cell.length_a   1.000
_cell.length_b   1.000
_cell.length_c   1.000
_cell.angle_alpha   90.00
_cell.angle_beta   90.00
_cell.angle_gamma   90.00
#
_symmetry.space_group_name_H-M   'P 1'
#
loop_
_entity.id
_entity.type
_entity.pdbx_description
1 polymer ?
#
loop_
_entity_poly.entity_id
_entity_poly.type
_entity_poly.pdbx_seq_one_letter_code
_entity_poly.pdbx_strand_id
1 'polypeptide(L)'
;MDYTRPGPALNVPYTATVSRLDDLSATRQPNLITNYTAATWLYEQMLDPRNAGSEGFIQSAMWGLLNPALGTNSYWANLALSSTRTGWDTTPYIIITPSGNTQEMIARLPRADVPEPATLLLLGTGLAFVARRLKKRPEK
;
A
#
# COMPACT_ATOMS: atom_id res chain seq x y z
N MET A 1 -17.45 27.46 -5.88
CA MET A 1 -16.79 26.15 -6.04
C MET A 1 -17.89 25.12 -6.13
N ASP A 2 -18.03 24.50 -7.30
CA ASP A 2 -19.10 23.53 -7.59
C ASP A 2 -18.65 22.16 -7.07
N TYR A 3 -19.32 21.65 -6.02
CA TYR A 3 -18.98 20.39 -5.35
C TYR A 3 -19.65 19.17 -6.01
N THR A 4 -20.23 19.35 -7.20
CA THR A 4 -21.01 18.34 -7.92
C THR A 4 -20.18 17.47 -8.86
N ARG A 5 -18.91 17.20 -8.53
CA ARG A 5 -18.20 16.12 -9.25
C ARG A 5 -18.64 14.80 -8.62
N PRO A 6 -19.50 14.01 -9.27
CA PRO A 6 -19.87 12.72 -8.72
C PRO A 6 -18.58 11.91 -8.57
N GLY A 7 -18.35 11.41 -7.35
CA GLY A 7 -17.35 10.37 -7.14
C GLY A 7 -17.64 9.20 -8.10
N PRO A 8 -16.65 8.34 -8.40
CA PRO A 8 -16.89 7.16 -9.20
C PRO A 8 -18.08 6.40 -8.59
N ALA A 9 -19.14 6.21 -9.38
CA ALA A 9 -20.34 5.54 -8.92
C ALA A 9 -19.97 4.12 -8.43
N LEU A 10 -20.46 3.75 -7.24
CA LEU A 10 -20.29 2.40 -6.73
C LEU A 10 -20.77 1.40 -7.79
N ASN A 11 -19.92 0.41 -8.11
CA ASN A 11 -20.14 -0.66 -9.11
C ASN A 11 -20.02 -0.29 -10.60
N VAL A 12 -19.46 0.87 -10.97
CA VAL A 12 -19.05 1.10 -12.36
C VAL A 12 -17.64 0.54 -12.59
N PRO A 13 -17.46 -0.46 -13.48
CA PRO A 13 -16.13 -0.95 -13.81
C PRO A 13 -15.34 0.18 -14.48
N TYR A 14 -14.15 0.45 -13.95
CA TYR A 14 -13.20 1.37 -14.54
C TYR A 14 -11.93 0.61 -14.91
N THR A 15 -11.26 1.04 -15.97
CA THR A 15 -9.93 0.56 -16.30
C THR A 15 -8.92 1.34 -15.47
N ALA A 16 -7.92 0.66 -14.92
CA ALA A 16 -6.81 1.31 -14.23
C ALA A 16 -5.51 0.57 -14.50
N THR A 17 -4.43 1.32 -14.55
CA THR A 17 -3.08 0.76 -14.56
C THR A 17 -2.56 0.73 -13.13
N VAL A 18 -1.91 -0.37 -12.78
CA VAL A 18 -1.30 -0.55 -11.46
C VAL A 18 0.21 -0.41 -11.62
N SER A 19 0.78 0.52 -10.87
CA SER A 19 2.22 0.82 -10.85
C SER A 19 2.79 0.51 -9.48
N ARG A 20 4.06 0.13 -9.41
CA ARG A 20 4.81 0.02 -8.17
C ARG A 20 5.71 1.24 -8.00
N LEU A 21 6.23 1.49 -6.80
CA LEU A 21 7.09 2.67 -6.59
C LEU A 21 8.49 2.54 -7.20
N ASP A 22 8.89 1.34 -7.63
CA ASP A 22 10.08 1.09 -8.44
C ASP A 22 9.85 1.27 -9.95
N ASP A 23 8.59 1.33 -10.41
CA ASP A 23 8.19 1.63 -11.78
C ASP A 23 6.93 2.49 -11.82
N LEU A 24 7.13 3.81 -11.92
CA LEU A 24 6.07 4.81 -11.98
C LEU A 24 5.68 5.20 -13.43
N SER A 25 6.16 4.47 -14.44
CA SER A 25 5.99 4.84 -15.85
C SER A 25 4.53 5.01 -16.29
N ALA A 26 3.61 4.30 -15.64
CA ALA A 26 2.18 4.37 -15.90
C ALA A 26 1.40 5.35 -14.99
N THR A 27 2.09 6.06 -14.09
CA THR A 27 1.47 7.10 -13.26
C THR A 27 1.36 8.42 -14.01
N ARG A 28 0.55 9.35 -13.49
CA ARG A 28 0.38 10.70 -14.06
C ARG A 28 1.65 11.54 -13.98
N GLN A 29 2.50 11.28 -12.98
CA GLN A 29 3.70 12.06 -12.72
C GLN A 29 4.90 11.13 -12.51
N PRO A 30 5.37 10.43 -13.56
CA PRO A 30 6.39 9.38 -13.44
C PRO A 30 7.71 9.85 -12.81
N ASN A 31 7.99 11.16 -12.88
CA ASN A 31 9.22 11.77 -12.37
C ASN A 31 9.16 12.14 -10.88
N LEU A 32 8.05 11.95 -10.19
CA LEU A 32 7.85 12.40 -8.80
C LEU A 32 7.94 11.27 -7.77
N ILE A 33 8.95 10.41 -7.89
CA ILE A 33 9.15 9.26 -6.99
C ILE A 33 9.18 9.64 -5.51
N THR A 34 9.84 10.75 -5.17
CA THR A 34 9.92 11.24 -3.78
C THR A 34 8.54 11.61 -3.24
N ASN A 35 7.67 12.18 -4.08
CA ASN A 35 6.34 12.62 -3.65
C ASN A 35 5.40 11.41 -3.50
N TYR A 36 5.46 10.42 -4.40
CA TYR A 36 4.74 9.16 -4.22
C TYR A 36 5.21 8.42 -2.97
N THR A 37 6.52 8.35 -2.74
CA THR A 37 7.09 7.75 -1.52
C THR A 37 6.56 8.46 -0.28
N ALA A 38 6.61 9.79 -0.24
CA ALA A 38 6.08 10.58 0.87
C ALA A 38 4.56 10.38 1.05
N ALA A 39 3.82 10.26 -0.05
CA ALA A 39 2.38 10.00 -0.02
C ALA A 39 2.06 8.61 0.56
N THR A 40 2.85 7.57 0.28
CA THR A 40 2.67 6.25 0.92
C THR A 40 2.90 6.30 2.43
N TRP A 41 3.86 7.10 2.89
CA TRP A 41 4.07 7.31 4.32
C TRP A 41 2.88 8.03 4.96
N LEU A 42 2.35 9.08 4.31
CA LEU A 42 1.15 9.79 4.77
C LEU A 42 -0.07 8.88 4.80
N TYR A 43 -0.21 7.98 3.81
CA TYR A 43 -1.27 6.98 3.80
C TYR A 43 -1.25 6.11 5.06
N GLU A 44 -0.07 5.64 5.51
CA GLU A 44 0.03 4.92 6.78
C GLU A 44 -0.31 5.80 7.99
N GLN A 45 0.08 7.07 7.98
CA GLN A 45 -0.29 7.98 9.07
C GLN A 45 -1.80 8.19 9.15
N MET A 46 -2.50 8.17 8.01
CA MET A 46 -3.95 8.27 7.95
C MET A 46 -4.65 7.02 8.49
N LEU A 47 -4.00 5.85 8.38
CA LEU A 47 -4.51 4.59 8.93
C LEU A 47 -4.19 4.40 10.42
N ASP A 48 -3.27 5.20 10.98
CA ASP A 48 -2.90 5.13 12.38
C ASP A 48 -3.98 5.78 13.28
N PRO A 49 -4.62 5.02 14.20
CA PRO A 49 -5.65 5.56 15.08
C PRO A 49 -5.20 6.75 15.93
N ARG A 50 -3.89 6.87 16.21
CA ARG A 50 -3.32 8.00 16.97
C ARG A 50 -3.45 9.33 16.23
N ASN A 51 -3.60 9.29 14.91
CA ASN A 51 -3.67 10.44 14.04
C ASN A 51 -5.10 10.73 13.53
N ALA A 52 -6.13 10.07 14.06
CA ALA A 52 -7.52 10.22 13.60
C ALA A 52 -7.98 11.70 13.56
N GLY A 53 -7.55 12.52 14.53
CA GLY A 53 -7.86 13.97 14.55
C GLY A 53 -7.14 14.81 13.48
N SER A 54 -6.20 14.22 12.74
CA SER A 54 -5.38 14.87 11.71
C SER A 54 -5.64 14.35 10.30
N GLU A 55 -6.59 13.44 10.10
CA GLU A 55 -6.86 12.80 8.80
C GLU A 55 -7.02 13.82 7.65
N GLY A 56 -7.84 14.85 7.84
CA GLY A 56 -8.04 15.89 6.82
C GLY A 56 -6.77 16.69 6.50
N PHE A 57 -5.89 16.91 7.48
CA PHE A 57 -4.61 17.57 7.27
C PHE A 57 -3.61 16.65 6.54
N ILE A 58 -3.60 15.37 6.89
CA ILE A 58 -2.78 14.34 6.22
C ILE A 58 -3.23 14.20 4.76
N GLN A 59 -4.54 14.13 4.51
CA GLN A 59 -5.11 14.07 3.17
C GLN A 59 -4.78 15.32 2.36
N SER A 60 -4.87 16.52 2.96
CA SER A 60 -4.46 17.77 2.33
C SER A 60 -2.97 17.78 1.97
N ALA A 61 -2.08 17.30 2.85
CA ALA A 61 -0.66 17.17 2.53
C ALA A 61 -0.44 16.19 1.37
N MET A 62 -1.14 15.05 1.37
CA MET A 62 -1.01 14.01 0.35
C MET A 62 -1.42 14.53 -1.03
N TRP A 63 -2.53 15.28 -1.10
CA TRP A 63 -2.96 15.95 -2.33
C TRP A 63 -2.02 17.06 -2.75
N GLY A 64 -1.55 17.87 -1.82
CA GLY A 64 -0.63 18.97 -2.11
C GLY A 64 0.74 18.51 -2.63
N LEU A 65 1.22 17.33 -2.23
CA LEU A 65 2.45 16.74 -2.75
C LEU A 65 2.34 16.33 -4.23
N LEU A 66 1.19 15.81 -4.65
CA LEU A 66 0.97 15.36 -6.04
C LEU A 66 0.37 16.49 -6.91
N ASN A 67 -0.37 17.40 -6.31
CA ASN A 67 -1.00 18.53 -6.97
C ASN A 67 -0.95 19.80 -6.09
N PRO A 68 0.15 20.58 -6.19
CA PRO A 68 0.36 21.77 -5.36
C PRO A 68 -0.73 22.83 -5.48
N ALA A 69 -1.44 22.88 -6.61
CA ALA A 69 -2.50 23.86 -6.86
C ALA A 69 -3.73 23.68 -5.94
N LEU A 70 -3.88 22.50 -5.31
CA LEU A 70 -4.98 22.22 -4.38
C LEU A 70 -4.69 22.72 -2.95
N GLY A 71 -3.51 23.29 -2.71
CA GLY A 71 -3.03 23.61 -1.37
C GLY A 71 -2.48 22.38 -0.64
N THR A 72 -1.67 22.63 0.39
CA THR A 72 -0.99 21.58 1.15
C THR A 72 -0.91 21.94 2.61
N ASN A 73 -0.94 20.93 3.49
CA ASN A 73 -0.54 21.09 4.88
C ASN A 73 0.99 20.93 4.99
N SER A 74 1.70 22.05 5.15
CA SER A 74 3.17 22.06 5.14
C SER A 74 3.81 21.24 6.27
N TYR A 75 3.16 21.12 7.43
CA TYR A 75 3.68 20.33 8.55
C TYR A 75 3.76 18.84 8.17
N TRP A 76 2.64 18.26 7.74
CA TRP A 76 2.59 16.85 7.35
C TRP A 76 3.39 16.57 6.07
N ALA A 77 3.39 17.48 5.09
CA ALA A 77 4.19 17.34 3.89
C ALA A 77 5.70 17.30 4.20
N ASN A 78 6.19 18.18 5.07
CA ASN A 78 7.60 18.20 5.46
C ASN A 78 7.99 16.97 6.29
N LEU A 79 7.09 16.51 7.15
CA LEU A 79 7.30 15.29 7.94
C LEU A 79 7.42 14.06 7.02
N ALA A 80 6.53 13.95 6.03
CA ALA A 80 6.58 12.89 5.04
C ALA A 80 7.85 12.91 4.19
N LEU A 81 8.25 14.09 3.69
CA LEU A 81 9.50 14.27 2.94
C LEU A 81 10.75 14.00 3.79
N SER A 82 10.67 14.12 5.11
CA SER A 82 11.76 13.75 6.00
C SER A 82 11.83 12.23 6.19
N SER A 83 10.68 11.57 6.33
CA SER A 83 10.57 10.10 6.42
C SER A 83 11.03 9.37 5.16
N THR A 84 10.91 9.98 3.98
CA THR A 84 11.48 9.38 2.76
C THR A 84 12.99 9.32 2.79
N ARG A 85 13.66 10.31 3.39
CA ARG A 85 15.13 10.34 3.54
C ARG A 85 15.66 9.27 4.48
N THR A 86 14.82 8.78 5.41
CA THR A 86 15.21 7.73 6.36
C THR A 86 15.02 6.31 5.83
N GLY A 87 14.71 6.15 4.53
CA GLY A 87 14.63 4.84 3.88
C GLY A 87 13.28 4.13 4.09
N TRP A 88 12.18 4.87 4.03
CA TRP A 88 10.83 4.31 4.08
C TRP A 88 10.64 3.14 3.09
N ASP A 89 10.13 2.01 3.59
CA ASP A 89 9.87 0.83 2.77
C ASP A 89 8.58 1.00 1.95
N THR A 90 8.74 1.11 0.63
CA THR A 90 7.63 1.28 -0.31
C THR A 90 7.17 -0.02 -0.97
N THR A 91 7.84 -1.14 -0.68
CA THR A 91 7.56 -2.45 -1.28
C THR A 91 6.09 -2.89 -1.19
N PRO A 92 5.34 -2.65 -0.09
CA PRO A 92 3.97 -3.10 0.01
C PRO A 92 2.96 -2.14 -0.63
N TYR A 93 3.37 -1.06 -1.30
CA TYR A 93 2.45 -0.08 -1.87
C TYR A 93 2.38 -0.15 -3.39
N ILE A 94 1.18 0.09 -3.90
CA ILE A 94 0.89 0.26 -5.32
C ILE A 94 0.18 1.58 -5.56
N ILE A 95 0.41 2.13 -6.75
CA ILE A 95 -0.30 3.30 -7.26
C ILE A 95 -1.29 2.80 -8.31
N ILE A 96 -2.55 3.12 -8.11
CA ILE A 96 -3.64 2.80 -9.03
C ILE A 96 -3.95 4.08 -9.79
N THR A 97 -3.71 4.05 -11.11
CA THR A 97 -3.95 5.17 -12.01
C THR A 97 -5.14 4.83 -12.91
N PRO A 98 -6.34 5.37 -12.64
CA PRO A 98 -7.52 5.11 -13.46
C PRO A 98 -7.37 5.72 -14.85
N SER A 99 -7.97 5.07 -15.86
CA SER A 99 -8.13 5.64 -17.19
C SER A 99 -9.05 6.87 -17.12
N GLY A 100 -8.65 7.97 -17.79
CA GLY A 100 -9.40 9.23 -17.80
C GLY A 100 -8.89 10.30 -16.82
N ASN A 101 -9.79 11.17 -16.32
CA ASN A 101 -9.47 12.34 -15.46
C ASN A 101 -9.78 12.12 -13.97
N THR A 102 -9.72 10.87 -13.53
CA THR A 102 -10.00 10.46 -12.14
C THR A 102 -8.74 10.49 -11.28
N GLN A 103 -8.91 10.73 -9.98
CA GLN A 103 -7.82 10.80 -9.00
C GLN A 103 -7.06 9.47 -8.90
N GLU A 104 -5.72 9.56 -8.79
CA GLU A 104 -4.88 8.39 -8.49
C GLU A 104 -5.06 7.96 -7.04
N MET A 105 -4.96 6.66 -6.82
CA MET A 105 -5.18 6.04 -5.52
C MET A 105 -3.92 5.32 -5.08
N ILE A 106 -3.63 5.37 -3.78
CA ILE A 106 -2.60 4.56 -3.15
C ILE A 106 -3.29 3.42 -2.44
N ALA A 107 -2.79 2.20 -2.64
CA ALA A 107 -3.25 1.03 -1.91
C ALA A 107 -2.05 0.25 -1.38
N ARG A 108 -2.26 -0.38 -0.22
CA ARG A 108 -1.33 -1.35 0.34
C ARG A 108 -1.71 -2.74 -0.15
N LEU A 109 -0.76 -3.46 -0.73
CA LEU A 109 -0.91 -4.87 -1.03
C LEU A 109 -1.05 -5.67 0.27
N PRO A 110 -1.99 -6.64 0.34
CA PRO A 110 -2.02 -7.57 1.45
C PRO A 110 -0.65 -8.26 1.54
N ARG A 111 -0.15 -8.43 2.77
CA ARG A 111 1.02 -9.30 2.98
C ARG A 111 0.66 -10.67 2.41
N ALA A 112 1.50 -11.20 1.51
CA ALA A 112 1.38 -12.60 1.16
C ALA A 112 1.54 -13.41 2.45
N ASP A 113 0.57 -14.28 2.74
CA ASP A 113 0.62 -15.17 3.90
C ASP A 113 1.81 -16.12 3.72
N VAL A 114 2.98 -15.70 4.19
CA VAL A 114 4.15 -16.58 4.30
C VAL A 114 3.77 -17.64 5.34
N PRO A 115 3.84 -18.94 5.02
CA PRO A 115 3.55 -19.97 6.01
C PRO A 115 4.40 -19.75 7.24
N GLU A 116 3.76 -19.49 8.38
CA GLU A 116 4.46 -19.24 9.62
C GLU A 116 5.40 -20.41 9.95
N PRO A 117 6.56 -20.18 10.58
CA PRO A 117 7.52 -21.24 10.92
C PRO A 117 6.88 -22.41 11.68
N ALA A 118 5.84 -22.13 12.47
CA ALA A 118 5.07 -23.13 13.20
C ALA A 118 4.30 -24.09 12.26
N THR A 119 3.80 -23.61 11.12
CA THR A 119 3.11 -24.42 10.11
C THR A 119 4.07 -25.37 9.41
N LEU A 120 5.30 -24.92 9.12
CA LEU A 120 6.37 -25.77 8.59
C LEU A 120 6.87 -26.77 9.63
N LEU A 121 6.97 -26.36 10.89
CA LEU A 121 7.33 -27.25 12.00
C LEU A 121 6.26 -28.33 12.23
N LEU A 122 4.98 -27.97 12.19
CA LEU A 122 3.85 -28.89 12.34
C LEU A 122 3.78 -29.87 11.17
N LEU A 123 3.99 -29.39 9.93
CA LEU A 123 4.08 -30.25 8.76
C LEU A 123 5.27 -31.21 8.85
N GLY A 124 6.45 -30.70 9.23
CA GLY A 124 7.66 -31.50 9.39
C GLY A 124 7.53 -32.58 10.48
N THR A 125 6.96 -32.21 11.63
CA THR A 125 6.71 -33.15 12.74
C THR A 125 5.61 -34.16 12.39
N GLY A 126 4.55 -33.74 11.71
CA GLY A 126 3.48 -34.61 11.23
C GLY A 126 3.98 -35.68 10.26
N LEU A 127 4.78 -35.30 9.25
CA LEU A 127 5.37 -36.24 8.31
C LEU A 127 6.34 -37.23 8.98
N ALA A 128 7.16 -36.75 9.92
CA ALA A 128 8.09 -37.62 10.66
C ALA A 128 7.33 -38.67 11.49
N PHE A 129 6.19 -38.31 12.09
CA PHE A 129 5.36 -39.24 12.84
C PHE A 129 4.73 -40.32 11.94
N VAL A 130 4.20 -39.93 10.78
CA VAL A 130 3.62 -40.86 9.80
C VAL A 130 4.68 -41.82 9.25
N ALA A 131 5.85 -41.30 8.85
CA ALA A 131 6.97 -42.13 8.37
C ALA A 131 7.42 -43.16 9.42
N ARG A 132 7.45 -42.77 10.70
CA ARG A 132 7.81 -43.67 11.81
C ARG A 132 6.75 -44.75 12.07
N ARG A 133 5.46 -44.46 11.82
CA ARG A 133 4.37 -45.44 11.91
C ARG A 133 4.39 -46.44 10.75
N LEU A 134 4.72 -46.00 9.54
CA LEU A 134 4.80 -46.85 8.35
C LEU A 134 5.99 -47.83 8.42
N LYS A 135 7.13 -47.43 8.99
CA LYS A 135 8.31 -48.30 9.16
C LYS A 135 8.11 -49.46 10.15
N LYS A 136 7.05 -49.43 10.98
CA LYS A 136 6.77 -50.45 12.01
C LYS A 136 5.95 -51.65 11.54
N ARG A 137 5.70 -51.82 10.24
CA ARG A 137 5.17 -53.08 9.68
C ARG A 137 6.31 -53.92 9.09
N PRO A 138 6.99 -54.77 9.88
CA PRO A 138 7.71 -55.90 9.31
C PRO A 138 6.67 -56.91 8.79
N GLU A 139 6.85 -57.34 7.56
CA GLU A 139 6.11 -58.45 6.94
C GLU A 139 6.19 -59.69 7.85
N LYS A 140 5.04 -60.32 8.05
CA LYS A 140 4.92 -61.69 8.54
C LYS A 140 4.29 -62.50 7.43
#